data_AF-A0AAD9LF28-F1
#
_entry.id   AF-A0AAD9LF28-F1
#
_cell.length_a   1.000
_cell.length_b   1.000
_cell.length_c   1.000
_cell.angle_alpha   90.00
_cell.angle_beta   90.00
_cell.angle_gamma   90.00
#
_symmetry.space_group_name_H-M   'P 1'
#
loop_
_entity.id
_entity.type
_entity.pdbx_description
1 polymer ?
#
loop_
_entity_poly.entity_id
_entity_poly.type
_entity_poly.pdbx_seq_one_letter_code
_entity_poly.pdbx_strand_id
1 'polypeptide(L)'
;MAPTDRLDSLTKQILNEIVDIFALNCIKPWQSDNEDKQAIGAIKAQDFVQVARQLGCVFTAPETRAIRRQLDKHNLRYINVDQFVQLIDNKIKQDHINIEHEPFSTPNAIITQKLEELYDVLDYQKQNKLTLPDLKHFLGSLNDAELDHKCIETLFKNENIKLKRNITKQEFVQLFKPIEDTSYLALKVLHK
;
A
#
# COMPACT_ATOMS: atom_id res chain seq x y z
N MET A 1 14.01 0.54 -26.38
CA MET A 1 14.21 1.13 -25.04
C MET A 1 13.37 0.33 -24.08
N ALA A 2 13.99 -0.26 -23.05
CA ALA A 2 13.27 -1.00 -22.03
C ALA A 2 12.24 -0.06 -21.36
N PRO A 3 11.04 -0.56 -20.99
CA PRO A 3 10.10 0.23 -20.22
C PRO A 3 10.78 0.53 -18.89
N THR A 4 10.99 1.81 -18.59
CA THR A 4 11.35 2.26 -17.25
C THR A 4 10.13 2.01 -16.39
N ASP A 5 10.11 0.88 -15.69
CA ASP A 5 9.13 0.57 -14.66
C ASP A 5 9.07 1.77 -13.70
N ARG A 6 7.97 2.50 -13.77
CA ARG A 6 7.74 3.64 -12.89
C ARG A 6 7.53 3.07 -11.50
N LEU A 7 8.58 3.14 -10.67
CA LEU A 7 8.49 2.85 -9.24
C LEU A 7 7.27 3.58 -8.65
N ASP A 8 6.49 2.86 -7.85
CA ASP A 8 5.33 3.41 -7.16
C ASP A 8 5.75 4.51 -6.16
N SER A 9 4.78 5.31 -5.71
CA SER A 9 5.04 6.46 -4.83
C SER A 9 5.63 6.03 -3.49
N LEU A 10 5.20 4.89 -2.95
CA LEU A 10 5.67 4.35 -1.68
C LEU A 10 7.14 3.92 -1.76
N THR A 11 7.51 3.17 -2.80
CA THR A 11 8.89 2.71 -3.02
C THR A 11 9.83 3.89 -3.21
N LYS A 12 9.38 4.95 -3.92
CA LYS A 12 10.16 6.19 -4.04
C LYS A 12 10.37 6.87 -2.70
N GLN A 13 9.33 6.93 -1.86
CA GLN A 13 9.42 7.55 -0.54
C GLN A 13 10.39 6.78 0.37
N ILE A 14 10.31 5.44 0.40
CA ILE A 14 11.20 4.59 1.19
C ILE A 14 12.66 4.74 0.70
N LEU A 15 12.88 4.72 -0.61
CA LEU A 15 14.22 4.92 -1.17
C LEU A 15 14.79 6.30 -0.83
N ASN A 16 13.97 7.36 -0.88
CA ASN A 16 14.39 8.69 -0.47
C ASN A 16 14.78 8.72 1.01
N GLU A 17 13.99 8.12 1.90
CA GLU A 17 14.33 8.04 3.33
C GLU A 17 15.64 7.28 3.57
N ILE A 18 15.86 6.15 2.89
CA ILE A 18 17.10 5.38 2.97
C ILE A 18 18.29 6.22 2.53
N VAL A 19 18.16 6.93 1.40
CA VAL A 19 19.22 7.78 0.85
C VAL A 19 19.49 8.98 1.74
N ASP A 20 18.45 9.62 2.28
CA ASP A 20 18.58 10.78 3.17
C ASP A 20 19.31 10.40 4.47
N ILE A 21 18.91 9.28 5.10
CA ILE A 21 19.59 8.79 6.30
C ILE A 21 21.03 8.38 5.99
N PHE A 22 21.27 7.73 4.85
CA PHE A 22 22.63 7.41 4.44
C PHE A 22 23.48 8.68 4.27
N ALA A 23 22.98 9.67 3.50
CA ALA A 23 23.69 10.91 3.21
C ALA A 23 23.99 11.75 4.47
N LEU A 24 23.09 11.75 5.46
CA LEU A 24 23.30 12.43 6.73
C LEU A 24 24.50 11.87 7.52
N ASN A 25 24.76 10.57 7.39
CA ASN A 25 25.82 9.87 8.13
C ASN A 25 27.10 9.67 7.30
N CYS A 26 27.12 10.10 6.04
CA CYS A 26 28.30 10.02 5.19
C CYS A 26 29.43 10.91 5.68
N ILE A 27 30.66 10.44 5.46
CA ILE A 27 31.87 11.24 5.65
C ILE A 27 31.85 12.36 4.60
N LYS A 28 31.84 13.60 5.09
CA LYS A 28 31.76 14.80 4.25
C LYS A 28 33.16 15.18 3.77
N PRO A 29 33.28 15.83 2.59
CA PRO A 29 34.58 16.18 2.03
C PRO A 29 35.48 17.01 2.98
N TRP A 30 34.89 17.86 3.81
CA TRP A 30 35.61 18.70 4.79
C TRP A 30 35.89 18.01 6.13
N GLN A 31 35.48 16.76 6.31
CA GLN A 31 35.83 15.93 7.47
C GLN A 31 37.01 14.99 7.15
N SER A 32 37.36 14.90 5.86
CA SER A 32 38.43 14.06 5.31
C SER A 32 39.78 14.78 5.38
N ASP A 33 40.13 15.38 6.52
CA ASP A 33 41.38 16.12 6.63
C ASP A 33 42.62 15.20 6.61
N ASN A 34 42.46 13.87 6.74
CA ASN A 34 43.53 12.86 6.60
C ASN A 34 43.06 11.43 6.22
N GLU A 35 41.80 11.23 5.84
CA GLU A 35 41.26 9.89 5.50
C GLU A 35 41.35 9.61 3.98
N ASP A 36 41.39 8.32 3.63
CA ASP A 36 41.34 7.82 2.24
C ASP A 36 40.26 8.57 1.44
N LYS A 37 40.59 9.15 0.29
CA LYS A 37 39.61 9.79 -0.61
C LYS A 37 38.45 8.86 -1.00
N GLN A 38 38.64 7.55 -0.86
CA GLN A 38 37.62 6.51 -1.08
C GLN A 38 36.56 6.45 0.04
N ALA A 39 36.75 7.15 1.15
CA ALA A 39 35.83 7.20 2.28
C ALA A 39 34.75 8.29 2.14
N ILE A 40 34.97 9.29 1.28
CA ILE A 40 34.02 10.39 1.06
C ILE A 40 32.74 9.82 0.43
N GLY A 41 31.58 10.19 0.99
CA GLY A 41 30.28 9.68 0.52
C GLY A 41 29.99 8.24 0.94
N ALA A 42 30.79 7.68 1.86
CA ALA A 42 30.55 6.41 2.51
C ALA A 42 30.33 6.61 4.02
N ILE A 43 29.76 5.60 4.68
CA ILE A 43 29.69 5.51 6.14
C ILE A 43 30.80 4.60 6.66
N LYS A 44 31.28 4.82 7.89
CA LYS A 44 32.21 3.88 8.52
C LYS A 44 31.48 2.57 8.83
N ALA A 45 32.10 1.44 8.54
CA ALA A 45 31.47 0.13 8.69
C ALA A 45 31.02 -0.15 10.14
N GLN A 46 31.77 0.34 11.12
CA GLN A 46 31.43 0.23 12.54
C GLN A 46 30.13 0.96 12.95
N ASP A 47 29.76 2.00 12.19
CA ASP A 47 28.60 2.87 12.44
C ASP A 47 27.34 2.33 11.77
N PHE A 48 27.46 1.32 10.89
CA PHE A 48 26.36 0.71 10.15
C PHE A 48 25.12 0.46 11.00
N VAL A 49 25.26 -0.23 12.15
CA VAL A 49 24.13 -0.58 13.01
C VAL A 49 23.45 0.65 13.60
N GLN A 50 24.21 1.69 13.92
CA GLN A 50 23.65 2.95 14.42
C GLN A 50 22.88 3.68 13.33
N VAL A 51 23.42 3.73 12.10
CA VAL A 51 22.75 4.35 10.95
C VAL A 51 21.48 3.58 10.59
N ALA A 52 21.56 2.25 10.54
CA ALA A 52 20.41 1.38 10.25
C ALA A 52 19.29 1.53 11.30
N ARG A 53 19.62 1.79 12.57
CA ARG A 53 18.62 2.08 13.61
C ARG A 53 17.85 3.38 13.38
N GLN A 54 18.45 4.36 12.69
CA GLN A 54 17.75 5.60 12.33
C GLN A 54 16.63 5.34 11.31
N LEU A 55 16.74 4.26 10.51
CA LEU A 55 15.68 3.75 9.64
C LEU A 55 14.64 2.89 10.38
N GLY A 56 14.75 2.76 11.70
CA GLY A 56 13.86 1.92 12.50
C GLY A 56 14.25 0.43 12.55
N CYS A 57 15.37 0.01 11.93
CA CYS A 57 15.82 -1.37 12.02
C CYS A 57 16.31 -1.72 13.44
N VAL A 58 15.81 -2.83 14.00
CA VAL A 58 16.16 -3.28 15.35
C VAL A 58 17.23 -4.38 15.28
N PHE A 59 18.34 -4.19 15.99
CA PHE A 59 19.42 -5.16 16.06
C PHE A 59 19.67 -5.57 17.50
N THR A 60 19.65 -6.88 17.74
CA THR A 60 20.08 -7.49 19.00
C THR A 60 21.60 -7.39 19.18
N ALA A 61 22.06 -7.57 20.41
CA ALA A 61 23.50 -7.57 20.72
C ALA A 61 24.28 -8.71 20.03
N PRO A 62 23.75 -9.94 19.89
CA PRO A 62 24.38 -10.98 19.08
C PRO A 62 24.50 -10.62 17.59
N GLU A 63 23.45 -10.10 16.98
CA GLU A 63 23.45 -9.69 15.55
C GLU A 63 24.46 -8.56 15.30
N THR A 64 24.45 -7.55 16.16
CA THR A 64 25.41 -6.43 16.10
C THR A 64 26.86 -6.94 16.08
N ARG A 65 27.17 -7.91 16.95
CA ARG A 65 28.50 -8.54 17.02
C ARG A 65 28.80 -9.38 15.78
N ALA A 66 27.81 -10.12 15.27
CA ALA A 66 27.96 -10.93 14.07
C ALA A 66 28.25 -10.07 12.83
N ILE A 67 27.50 -8.97 12.65
CA ILE A 67 27.68 -8.03 11.54
C ILE A 67 29.08 -7.41 11.59
N ARG A 68 29.50 -6.90 12.77
CA ARG A 68 30.86 -6.35 12.94
C ARG A 68 31.94 -7.37 12.58
N ARG A 69 31.83 -8.61 13.10
CA ARG A 69 32.77 -9.70 12.76
C ARG A 69 32.84 -9.98 11.27
N GLN A 70 31.72 -9.95 10.56
CA GLN A 70 31.69 -10.17 9.11
C GLN A 70 32.33 -9.01 8.35
N LEU A 71 32.01 -7.77 8.71
CA LEU A 71 32.62 -6.58 8.11
C LEU A 71 34.14 -6.58 8.32
N ASP A 72 34.60 -6.90 9.54
CA ASP A 72 36.03 -7.03 9.87
C ASP A 72 36.69 -8.17 9.09
N LYS A 73 36.05 -9.34 8.99
CA LYS A 73 36.56 -10.51 8.26
C LYS A 73 36.76 -10.21 6.76
N HIS A 74 35.88 -9.40 6.19
CA HIS A 74 35.96 -8.96 4.79
C HIS A 74 36.79 -7.69 4.61
N ASN A 75 37.42 -7.16 5.68
CA ASN A 75 38.20 -5.92 5.71
C ASN A 75 37.43 -4.71 5.14
N LEU A 76 36.12 -4.68 5.37
CA LEU A 76 35.25 -3.58 4.97
C LEU A 76 35.33 -2.48 6.02
N ARG A 77 36.08 -1.42 5.71
CA ARG A 77 36.21 -0.24 6.59
C ARG A 77 35.13 0.80 6.34
N TYR A 78 34.64 0.87 5.11
CA TYR A 78 33.63 1.82 4.65
C TYR A 78 32.52 1.09 3.88
N ILE A 79 31.30 1.61 3.99
CA ILE A 79 30.11 1.07 3.34
C ILE A 79 29.55 2.17 2.43
N ASN A 80 29.47 1.88 1.13
CA ASN A 80 28.82 2.76 0.17
C ASN A 80 27.28 2.56 0.17
N VAL A 81 26.56 3.38 -0.59
CA VAL A 81 25.09 3.37 -0.59
C VAL A 81 24.52 2.03 -1.04
N ASP A 82 25.12 1.39 -2.06
CA ASP A 82 24.64 0.10 -2.58
C ASP A 82 24.80 -1.01 -1.54
N GLN A 83 25.96 -1.06 -0.87
CA GLN A 83 26.24 -2.00 0.21
C GLN A 83 25.32 -1.74 1.41
N PHE A 84 25.03 -0.48 1.72
CA PHE A 84 24.12 -0.12 2.79
C PHE A 84 22.71 -0.64 2.51
N VAL A 85 22.16 -0.37 1.31
CA VAL A 85 20.84 -0.86 0.88
C VAL A 85 20.78 -2.38 0.93
N GLN A 86 21.81 -3.08 0.45
CA GLN A 86 21.88 -4.55 0.51
C GLN A 86 21.87 -5.10 1.94
N LEU A 87 22.60 -4.46 2.86
CA LEU A 87 22.63 -4.88 4.27
C LEU A 87 21.28 -4.64 4.96
N ILE A 88 20.58 -3.56 4.62
CA ILE A 88 19.22 -3.29 5.10
C ILE A 88 18.22 -4.30 4.55
N ASP A 89 18.25 -4.58 3.25
CA ASP A 89 17.38 -5.59 2.61
C ASP A 89 17.58 -6.99 3.22
N ASN A 90 18.83 -7.38 3.46
CA ASN A 90 19.15 -8.63 4.17
C ASN A 90 18.55 -8.66 5.58
N LYS A 91 18.58 -7.55 6.31
CA LYS A 91 17.99 -7.45 7.65
C LYS A 91 16.46 -7.58 7.61
N ILE A 92 15.79 -6.89 6.68
CA ILE A 92 14.33 -6.99 6.48
C ILE A 92 13.93 -8.44 6.18
N LYS A 93 14.68 -9.13 5.32
CA LYS A 93 14.46 -10.55 5.00
C LYS A 93 14.71 -11.48 6.18
N GLN A 94 15.77 -11.25 6.97
CA GLN A 94 16.12 -12.06 8.14
C GLN A 94 15.13 -11.90 9.29
N ASP A 95 14.60 -10.69 9.49
CA ASP A 95 13.63 -10.41 10.53
C ASP A 95 12.25 -11.01 10.25
N HIS A 96 12.09 -11.67 9.10
CA HIS A 96 10.80 -12.14 8.62
C HIS A 96 9.74 -11.06 8.85
N ILE A 97 10.06 -9.80 8.50
CA ILE A 97 9.12 -8.70 8.63
C ILE A 97 7.98 -9.05 7.67
N ASN A 98 6.98 -9.74 8.19
CA ASN A 98 5.65 -9.76 7.65
C ASN A 98 5.21 -8.32 7.81
N ILE A 99 5.47 -7.53 6.78
CA ILE A 99 4.75 -6.28 6.63
C ILE A 99 3.32 -6.74 6.43
N GLU A 100 2.56 -6.76 7.53
CA GLU A 100 1.10 -6.81 7.49
C GLU A 100 0.67 -5.51 6.83
N HIS A 101 0.81 -5.46 5.51
CA HIS A 101 0.00 -4.56 4.72
C HIS A 101 -1.42 -5.01 4.98
N GLU A 102 -2.30 -4.08 5.37
CA GLU A 102 -3.72 -4.35 5.25
C GLU A 102 -3.93 -4.92 3.84
N PRO A 103 -4.57 -6.10 3.71
CA PRO A 103 -4.77 -6.72 2.41
C PRO A 103 -5.38 -5.65 1.51
N PHE A 104 -4.76 -5.43 0.36
CA PHE A 104 -5.19 -4.40 -0.58
C PHE A 104 -6.70 -4.53 -0.81
N SER A 105 -7.44 -3.63 -0.18
CA SER A 105 -8.89 -3.59 -0.33
C SER A 105 -9.13 -2.96 -1.67
N THR A 106 -9.59 -3.76 -2.62
CA THR A 106 -9.94 -3.22 -3.94
C THR A 106 -10.98 -2.11 -3.74
N PRO A 107 -11.02 -1.07 -4.60
CA PRO A 107 -12.06 -0.05 -4.54
C PRO A 107 -13.46 -0.67 -4.44
N ASN A 108 -13.66 -1.82 -5.08
CA ASN A 108 -14.91 -2.58 -5.00
C ASN A 108 -15.16 -3.20 -3.63
N ALA A 109 -14.16 -3.69 -2.91
CA ALA A 109 -14.34 -4.18 -1.55
C ALA A 109 -14.79 -3.05 -0.61
N ILE A 110 -14.16 -1.87 -0.73
CA ILE A 110 -14.50 -0.67 0.05
C ILE A 110 -15.93 -0.19 -0.29
N ILE A 111 -16.24 -0.08 -1.57
CA ILE A 111 -17.57 0.37 -2.03
C ILE A 111 -18.65 -0.65 -1.63
N THR A 112 -18.37 -1.95 -1.77
CA THR A 112 -19.30 -3.01 -1.35
C THR A 112 -19.63 -2.88 0.13
N GLN A 113 -18.61 -2.76 0.98
CA GLN A 113 -18.83 -2.58 2.43
C GLN A 113 -19.67 -1.33 2.73
N LYS A 114 -19.40 -0.20 2.05
CA LYS A 114 -20.18 1.03 2.23
C LYS A 114 -21.63 0.89 1.76
N LEU A 115 -21.87 0.17 0.66
CA LEU A 115 -23.22 -0.12 0.18
C LEU A 115 -23.98 -1.06 1.13
N GLU A 116 -23.30 -2.03 1.74
CA GLU A 116 -23.88 -2.89 2.77
C GLU A 116 -24.24 -2.10 4.03
N GLU A 117 -23.37 -1.21 4.50
CA GLU A 117 -23.64 -0.28 5.61
C GLU A 117 -24.84 0.63 5.31
N LEU A 118 -24.92 1.18 4.09
CA LEU A 118 -26.06 1.99 3.65
C LEU A 118 -27.35 1.19 3.61
N TYR A 119 -27.31 -0.05 3.13
CA TYR A 119 -28.48 -0.93 3.15
C TYR A 119 -28.98 -1.16 4.57
N ASP A 120 -28.08 -1.37 5.54
CA ASP A 120 -28.45 -1.56 6.95
C ASP A 120 -29.10 -0.31 7.58
N VAL A 121 -28.76 0.88 7.11
CA VAL A 121 -29.45 2.12 7.49
C VAL A 121 -30.84 2.20 6.89
N LEU A 122 -31.00 1.82 5.62
CA LEU A 122 -32.28 1.84 4.93
C LEU A 122 -33.24 0.74 5.45
N ASP A 123 -32.72 -0.44 5.75
CA ASP A 123 -33.43 -1.54 6.40
C ASP A 123 -33.34 -1.42 7.94
N TYR A 124 -33.77 -0.27 8.47
CA TYR A 124 -33.77 0.00 9.91
C TYR A 124 -34.49 -1.09 10.72
N GLN A 125 -35.52 -1.71 10.15
CA GLN A 125 -36.30 -2.78 10.78
C GLN A 125 -35.61 -4.15 10.73
N LYS A 126 -34.45 -4.28 10.06
CA LYS A 126 -33.65 -5.49 9.90
C LYS A 126 -34.45 -6.66 9.34
N GLN A 127 -35.35 -6.39 8.40
CA GLN A 127 -36.21 -7.41 7.79
C GLN A 127 -35.56 -8.09 6.59
N ASN A 128 -34.37 -7.64 6.21
CA ASN A 128 -33.65 -7.97 4.99
C ASN A 128 -34.52 -7.74 3.74
N LYS A 129 -35.32 -6.66 3.76
CA LYS A 129 -36.28 -6.31 2.71
C LYS A 129 -36.36 -4.80 2.56
N LEU A 130 -35.63 -4.27 1.58
CA LEU A 130 -35.83 -2.89 1.16
C LEU A 130 -36.99 -2.82 0.15
N THR A 131 -38.00 -2.00 0.41
CA THR A 131 -39.15 -1.90 -0.51
C THR A 131 -38.86 -0.97 -1.67
N LEU A 132 -39.55 -1.16 -2.80
CA LEU A 132 -39.40 -0.28 -3.97
C LEU A 132 -39.68 1.22 -3.67
N PRO A 133 -40.69 1.58 -2.85
CA PRO A 133 -40.85 2.96 -2.37
C PRO A 133 -39.64 3.48 -1.58
N ASP A 134 -39.07 2.68 -0.67
CA ASP A 134 -37.91 3.10 0.13
C ASP A 134 -36.68 3.33 -0.76
N LEU A 135 -36.46 2.46 -1.74
CA LEU A 135 -35.43 2.65 -2.75
C LEU A 135 -35.66 3.96 -3.53
N LYS A 136 -36.91 4.23 -3.93
CA LYS A 136 -37.26 5.47 -4.65
C LYS A 136 -37.01 6.71 -3.79
N HIS A 137 -37.35 6.67 -2.51
CA HIS A 137 -37.08 7.76 -1.57
C HIS A 137 -35.58 7.99 -1.37
N PHE A 138 -34.81 6.90 -1.19
CA PHE A 138 -33.36 6.96 -1.12
C PHE A 138 -32.76 7.59 -2.38
N LEU A 139 -33.10 7.09 -3.56
CA LEU A 139 -32.66 7.64 -4.84
C LEU A 139 -33.06 9.11 -5.00
N GLY A 140 -34.28 9.47 -4.62
CA GLY A 140 -34.75 10.85 -4.64
C GLY A 140 -33.95 11.78 -3.72
N SER A 141 -33.43 11.28 -2.59
CA SER A 141 -32.58 12.05 -1.69
C SER A 141 -31.17 12.33 -2.25
N LEU A 142 -30.72 11.55 -3.24
CA LEU A 142 -29.39 11.68 -3.83
C LEU A 142 -29.34 12.61 -5.06
N ASN A 143 -30.49 12.84 -5.70
CA ASN A 143 -30.56 13.57 -6.97
C ASN A 143 -31.78 14.51 -7.02
N ASP A 144 -32.05 15.26 -5.95
CA ASP A 144 -33.13 16.26 -5.86
C ASP A 144 -34.51 15.78 -6.40
N ALA A 145 -34.82 14.50 -6.18
CA ALA A 145 -36.03 13.82 -6.65
C ALA A 145 -36.20 13.67 -8.18
N GLU A 146 -35.15 13.85 -8.98
CA GLU A 146 -35.20 13.70 -10.45
C GLU A 146 -35.23 12.23 -10.94
N LEU A 147 -35.00 11.25 -10.05
CA LEU A 147 -35.00 9.83 -10.42
C LEU A 147 -36.43 9.29 -10.51
N ASP A 148 -36.90 9.14 -11.76
CA ASP A 148 -38.24 8.62 -12.06
C ASP A 148 -38.31 7.09 -11.98
N HIS A 149 -39.53 6.54 -12.13
CA HIS A 149 -39.72 5.08 -12.09
C HIS A 149 -38.99 4.36 -13.24
N LYS A 150 -38.84 5.01 -14.40
CA LYS A 150 -38.16 4.43 -15.57
C LYS A 150 -36.67 4.29 -15.34
N CYS A 151 -36.04 5.23 -14.61
CA CYS A 151 -34.65 5.13 -14.17
C CYS A 151 -34.44 3.89 -13.29
N ILE A 152 -35.37 3.63 -12.36
CA ILE A 152 -35.32 2.44 -11.50
C ILE A 152 -35.46 1.16 -12.33
N GLU A 153 -36.43 1.09 -13.24
CA GLU A 153 -36.57 -0.06 -14.14
C GLU A 153 -35.31 -0.30 -14.99
N THR A 154 -34.66 0.78 -15.43
CA THR A 154 -33.42 0.73 -16.21
C THR A 154 -32.26 0.18 -15.38
N LEU A 155 -32.12 0.60 -14.12
CA LEU A 155 -31.10 0.07 -13.18
C LEU A 155 -31.26 -1.45 -13.00
N PHE A 156 -32.47 -1.92 -12.75
CA PHE A 156 -32.75 -3.36 -12.59
C PHE A 156 -32.47 -4.15 -13.86
N LYS A 157 -32.83 -3.58 -15.02
CA LYS A 157 -32.59 -4.20 -16.32
C LYS A 157 -31.10 -4.34 -16.63
N ASN A 158 -30.29 -3.32 -16.33
CA ASN A 158 -28.86 -3.34 -16.60
C ASN A 158 -28.12 -4.43 -15.80
N GLU A 159 -28.53 -4.66 -14.56
CA GLU A 159 -27.96 -5.70 -13.69
C GLU A 159 -28.60 -7.08 -13.85
N ASN A 160 -29.51 -7.27 -14.82
CA ASN A 160 -30.29 -8.50 -15.02
C ASN A 160 -31.06 -8.95 -13.77
N ILE A 161 -31.50 -8.02 -12.92
CA ILE A 161 -32.29 -8.30 -11.72
C ILE A 161 -33.77 -8.17 -12.07
N LYS A 162 -34.58 -9.18 -11.72
CA LYS A 162 -36.04 -9.11 -11.91
C LYS A 162 -36.62 -8.03 -10.99
N LEU A 163 -37.40 -7.11 -11.55
CA LEU A 163 -38.14 -6.12 -10.77
C LEU A 163 -39.08 -6.84 -9.81
N LYS A 164 -38.94 -6.56 -8.52
CA LYS A 164 -39.75 -7.15 -7.45
C LYS A 164 -39.97 -6.14 -6.33
N ARG A 165 -40.96 -6.43 -5.48
CA ARG A 165 -41.38 -5.51 -4.40
C ARG A 165 -40.31 -5.31 -3.33
N ASN A 166 -39.51 -6.35 -3.06
CA ASN A 166 -38.52 -6.38 -1.99
C ASN A 166 -37.14 -6.68 -2.57
N ILE A 167 -36.17 -5.83 -2.26
CA ILE A 167 -34.78 -5.89 -2.71
C ILE A 167 -33.95 -6.39 -1.54
N THR A 168 -33.10 -7.36 -1.79
CA THR A 168 -32.17 -7.89 -0.78
C THR A 168 -30.88 -7.08 -0.73
N LYS A 169 -30.11 -7.20 0.35
CA LYS A 169 -28.79 -6.55 0.48
C LYS A 169 -27.87 -6.83 -0.71
N GLN A 170 -27.81 -8.09 -1.17
CA GLN A 170 -26.97 -8.50 -2.29
C GLN A 170 -27.39 -7.80 -3.60
N GLU A 171 -28.70 -7.72 -3.86
CA GLU A 171 -29.22 -7.05 -5.05
C GLU A 171 -29.01 -5.54 -4.98
N PHE A 172 -29.15 -4.94 -3.79
CA PHE A 172 -28.85 -3.53 -3.59
C PHE A 172 -27.38 -3.22 -3.90
N VAL A 173 -26.45 -4.00 -3.36
CA VAL A 173 -25.02 -3.87 -3.69
C VAL A 173 -24.81 -4.02 -5.18
N GLN A 174 -25.42 -5.02 -5.82
CA GLN A 174 -25.27 -5.24 -7.25
C GLN A 174 -25.76 -4.04 -8.09
N LEU A 175 -26.88 -3.42 -7.72
CA LEU A 175 -27.44 -2.25 -8.42
C LEU A 175 -26.53 -1.02 -8.40
N PHE A 176 -25.70 -0.88 -7.37
CA PHE A 176 -24.90 0.32 -7.13
C PHE A 176 -23.38 0.08 -7.19
N LYS A 177 -22.96 -1.18 -7.30
CA LYS A 177 -21.55 -1.51 -7.53
C LYS A 177 -21.14 -0.90 -8.88
N PRO A 178 -20.04 -0.15 -8.96
CA PRO A 178 -19.58 0.41 -10.22
C PRO A 178 -19.31 -0.71 -11.23
N ILE A 179 -19.71 -0.49 -12.49
CA ILE A 179 -19.34 -1.36 -13.60
C ILE A 179 -17.82 -1.30 -13.74
N GLU A 180 -17.14 -2.43 -13.49
CA GLU A 180 -15.68 -2.51 -13.51
C GLU A 180 -15.15 -2.30 -14.94
N ASP A 181 -14.55 -1.15 -15.20
CA ASP A 181 -13.40 -1.06 -16.10
C ASP A 181 -12.15 -0.79 -15.25
N THR A 182 -11.87 -1.66 -14.30
CA THR A 182 -10.68 -1.56 -13.42
C THR A 182 -9.73 -2.75 -13.57
N SER A 183 -9.95 -3.59 -14.59
CA SER A 183 -9.04 -4.67 -15.00
C SER A 183 -7.61 -4.18 -15.23
N TYR A 184 -7.42 -2.90 -15.61
CA TYR A 184 -6.11 -2.29 -15.79
C TYR A 184 -5.37 -2.00 -14.47
N LEU A 185 -6.06 -1.96 -13.33
CA LEU A 185 -5.45 -1.86 -12.00
C LEU A 185 -5.03 -3.22 -11.44
N ALA A 186 -5.48 -4.32 -12.05
CA ALA A 186 -5.17 -5.69 -11.67
C ALA A 186 -3.98 -6.28 -12.46
N LEU A 187 -2.99 -5.46 -12.82
CA LEU A 187 -1.73 -5.95 -13.40
C LEU A 187 -0.98 -6.82 -12.37
N LYS A 188 -1.26 -8.13 -12.39
CA LYS A 188 -0.27 -9.14 -11.98
C LYS A 188 0.89 -9.02 -12.96
N VAL A 189 2.02 -8.49 -12.48
CA VAL A 189 3.31 -8.61 -13.16
C VAL A 189 3.62 -10.10 -13.29
N LEU A 190 3.35 -10.66 -14.47
CA LEU A 190 3.82 -11.97 -14.88
C LEU A 190 5.25 -11.80 -15.41
N HIS A 191 6.20 -12.43 -14.73
CA HIS A 191 7.60 -12.50 -15.15
C HIS A 191 7.75 -13.20 -16.50
N LYS A 192 8.56 -12.60 -17.38
CA LYS A 192 9.43 -13.32 -18.32
C LYS A 192 10.86 -12.92 -18.04
#